data_AF-A0A9P9D4X4-F1
#
_entry.id   AF-A0A9P9D4X4-F1
#
_cell.length_a   1.000
_cell.length_b   1.000
_cell.length_c   1.000
_cell.angle_alpha   90.00
_cell.angle_beta   90.00
_cell.angle_gamma   90.00
#
_symmetry.space_group_name_H-M   'P 1'
#
loop_
_entity.id
_entity.type
_entity.pdbx_description
1 polymer ?
#
loop_
_entity_poly.entity_id
_entity_poly.type
_entity_poly.pdbx_seq_one_letter_code
_entity_poly.pdbx_strand_id
1 'polypeptide(L)'
;MSDLQYCAYPGAGEKHRELYGHQQAVRVGDRIEISGQGWSQVFRVNSYHLPLNNEGLELMKEGFEKWMPGHMPIWTAVGVQRLGIEVVAYDPK
;
A
#
# COMPACT_ATOMS: atom_id res chain seq x y z
N MET A 1 -11.38 26.86 -13.86
CA MET A 1 -10.54 26.20 -12.84
C MET A 1 -11.48 25.38 -11.98
N SER A 2 -11.26 24.08 -11.81
CA SER A 2 -12.14 23.21 -11.03
C SER A 2 -12.11 23.59 -9.55
N ASP A 3 -13.27 23.82 -8.94
CA ASP A 3 -13.47 24.19 -7.52
C ASP A 3 -13.11 23.03 -6.55
N LEU A 4 -11.85 22.61 -6.55
CA LEU A 4 -11.33 21.56 -5.67
C LEU A 4 -11.07 22.14 -4.28
N GLN A 5 -11.69 21.55 -3.26
CA GLN A 5 -11.42 21.89 -1.87
C GLN A 5 -10.46 20.87 -1.25
N TYR A 6 -9.39 21.37 -0.63
CA TYR A 6 -8.35 20.56 -0.01
C TYR A 6 -8.43 20.67 1.51
N CYS A 7 -8.31 19.55 2.20
CA CYS A 7 -8.26 19.52 3.66
C CYS A 7 -7.09 18.65 4.16
N ALA A 8 -6.46 19.14 5.23
CA ALA A 8 -5.40 18.45 5.96
C ALA A 8 -5.72 18.56 7.45
N TYR A 9 -5.63 17.47 8.20
CA TYR A 9 -5.84 17.50 9.64
C TYR A 9 -4.62 18.13 10.34
N PRO A 10 -4.83 18.83 11.49
CA PRO A 10 -3.75 19.44 12.25
C PRO A 10 -2.64 18.45 12.62
N GLY A 11 -1.39 18.89 12.54
CA GLY A 11 -0.23 18.08 12.88
C GLY A 11 0.36 17.32 11.69
N ALA A 12 0.09 16.02 11.57
CA ALA A 12 0.69 15.19 10.53
C ALA A 12 0.27 15.62 9.12
N GLY A 13 -1.01 15.95 8.91
CA GLY A 13 -1.53 16.37 7.60
C GLY A 13 -0.91 17.67 7.10
N GLU A 14 -0.77 18.67 7.98
CA GLU A 14 -0.14 19.96 7.66
C GLU A 14 1.35 19.81 7.34
N LYS A 15 2.09 19.01 8.12
CA LYS A 15 3.50 18.70 7.83
C LYS A 15 3.68 18.02 6.48
N HIS A 16 2.85 17.02 6.16
CA HIS A 16 2.94 16.34 4.86
C HIS A 16 2.57 17.26 3.69
N ARG A 17 1.66 18.23 3.90
CA ARG A 17 1.34 19.26 2.92
C ARG A 17 2.53 20.15 2.60
N GLU A 18 3.22 20.62 3.64
CA GLU A 18 4.36 21.53 3.47
C GLU A 18 5.59 20.83 2.92
N LEU A 19 5.89 19.61 3.40
CA LEU A 19 7.12 18.89 3.01
C LEU A 19 7.01 18.15 1.67
N TYR A 20 5.82 17.64 1.31
CA TYR A 20 5.65 16.73 0.17
C TYR A 20 4.58 17.18 -0.83
N GLY A 21 3.98 18.36 -0.66
CA GLY A 21 2.87 18.82 -1.50
C GLY A 21 1.63 17.93 -1.41
N HIS A 22 1.51 17.14 -0.34
CA HIS A 22 0.48 16.13 -0.14
C HIS A 22 -0.77 16.71 0.52
N GLN A 23 -1.96 16.34 0.07
CA GLN A 23 -3.24 16.76 0.68
C GLN A 23 -3.94 15.54 1.26
N GLN A 24 -4.38 15.62 2.51
CA GLN A 24 -4.87 14.45 3.23
C GLN A 24 -6.25 13.99 2.73
N ALA A 25 -7.08 14.94 2.34
CA ALA A 25 -8.29 14.67 1.60
C ALA A 25 -8.61 15.80 0.60
N VAL A 26 -9.21 15.43 -0.52
CA VAL A 26 -9.60 16.34 -1.59
C VAL A 26 -11.06 16.09 -1.94
N ARG A 27 -11.88 17.14 -1.89
CA ARG A 27 -13.26 17.09 -2.36
C ARG A 27 -13.29 17.31 -3.87
N VAL A 28 -13.85 16.35 -4.59
CA VAL A 28 -14.03 16.40 -6.04
C VAL A 28 -15.53 16.33 -6.33
N GLY A 29 -16.21 17.48 -6.34
CA GLY A 29 -17.67 17.53 -6.52
C GLY A 29 -18.43 16.94 -5.33
N ASP A 30 -19.07 15.80 -5.56
CA ASP A 30 -19.88 15.05 -4.57
C ASP A 30 -19.10 13.96 -3.81
N ARG A 31 -17.87 13.64 -4.22
CA ARG A 31 -16.99 12.64 -3.57
C ARG A 31 -15.82 13.27 -2.81
N ILE A 32 -15.35 12.55 -1.78
CA ILE A 32 -14.16 12.91 -1.00
C ILE A 32 -13.11 11.80 -1.22
N GLU A 33 -11.97 12.17 -1.79
CA GLU A 33 -10.82 11.29 -1.96
C GLU A 33 -9.88 11.47 -0.76
N ILE A 34 -9.53 10.38 -0.06
CA ILE A 34 -8.69 10.42 1.13
C ILE A 34 -7.38 9.69 0.84
N SER A 35 -6.26 10.34 1.11
CA SER A 35 -4.93 9.74 0.97
C SER A 35 -4.53 8.97 2.23
N GLY A 36 -3.86 7.83 2.06
CA GLY A 36 -3.23 7.12 3.19
C GLY A 36 -4.19 6.26 4.00
N GLN A 37 -5.22 5.68 3.38
CA GLN A 37 -6.14 4.70 4.01
C GLN A 37 -5.47 3.32 4.21
N GLY A 38 -4.14 3.26 4.16
CA GLY A 38 -3.34 2.06 4.34
C GLY A 38 -3.44 1.06 3.18
N TRP A 39 -3.31 -0.22 3.53
CA TRP A 39 -3.27 -1.34 2.59
C TRP A 39 -4.53 -1.48 1.72
N SER A 40 -5.67 -0.94 2.16
CA SER A 40 -6.93 -0.94 1.39
C SER A 40 -6.84 -0.23 0.03
N GLN A 41 -5.86 0.66 -0.17
CA GLN A 41 -5.67 1.41 -1.42
C GLN A 41 -4.62 0.78 -2.35
N VAL A 42 -3.97 -0.31 -1.94
CA VAL A 42 -2.95 -0.96 -2.77
C VAL A 42 -3.64 -1.62 -3.95
N PHE A 43 -3.30 -1.17 -5.17
CA PHE A 43 -3.91 -1.69 -6.40
C PHE A 43 -3.05 -2.75 -7.11
N ARG A 44 -1.75 -2.79 -6.82
CA ARG A 44 -0.79 -3.71 -7.45
C ARG A 44 0.29 -4.16 -6.48
N VAL A 45 0.57 -5.46 -6.50
CA VAL A 45 1.68 -6.08 -5.76
C VAL A 45 2.54 -6.88 -6.74
N ASN A 46 3.84 -6.61 -6.77
CA ASN A 46 4.82 -7.44 -7.47
C ASN A 46 5.72 -8.09 -6.40
N SER A 47 5.72 -9.42 -6.30
CA SER A 47 6.51 -10.17 -5.32
C SER A 47 7.55 -11.05 -6.00
N TYR A 48 8.78 -11.06 -5.46
CA TYR A 48 9.89 -11.88 -5.95
C TYR A 48 10.25 -12.95 -4.91
N HIS A 49 10.18 -14.23 -5.29
CA HIS A 49 10.26 -15.37 -4.37
C HIS A 49 11.51 -16.23 -4.59
N LEU A 50 12.05 -16.78 -3.50
CA LEU A 50 13.12 -17.79 -3.50
C LEU A 50 12.73 -19.01 -2.65
N PRO A 51 12.65 -20.22 -3.23
CA PRO A 51 12.02 -20.55 -4.51
C PRO A 51 10.51 -20.26 -4.47
N LEU A 52 9.85 -20.20 -5.63
CA LEU A 52 8.40 -20.08 -5.70
C LEU A 52 7.74 -21.42 -5.34
N ASN A 53 7.51 -21.64 -4.05
CA ASN A 53 6.87 -22.84 -3.50
C ASN A 53 5.45 -22.53 -2.97
N ASN A 54 4.68 -23.57 -2.67
CA ASN A 54 3.31 -23.41 -2.16
C ASN A 54 3.28 -22.69 -0.80
N GLU A 55 4.27 -22.94 0.07
CA GLU A 55 4.38 -22.30 1.38
C GLU A 55 4.47 -20.77 1.27
N GLY A 56 5.35 -20.25 0.41
CA GLY A 56 5.48 -18.81 0.19
C GLY A 56 4.24 -18.19 -0.44
N LEU A 57 3.52 -18.94 -1.27
CA LEU A 57 2.25 -18.49 -1.85
C LEU A 57 1.11 -18.45 -0.82
N GLU A 58 1.05 -19.45 0.06
CA GLU A 58 0.07 -19.51 1.15
C GLU A 58 0.30 -18.36 2.15
N LEU A 59 1.55 -18.09 2.54
CA LEU A 59 1.89 -16.96 3.41
C LEU A 59 1.51 -15.60 2.79
N MET A 60 1.71 -15.44 1.48
CA MET A 60 1.28 -14.22 0.78
C MET A 60 -0.24 -14.08 0.76
N LYS A 61 -0.97 -15.19 0.55
CA LYS A 61 -2.43 -15.21 0.60
C LYS A 61 -2.94 -14.80 1.98
N GLU A 62 -2.39 -15.38 3.05
CA GLU A 62 -2.73 -15.03 4.43
C GLU A 62 -2.44 -13.54 4.72
N GLY A 63 -1.31 -13.03 4.23
CA GLY A 63 -0.99 -11.61 4.31
C GLY A 63 -2.01 -10.73 3.60
N PHE A 64 -2.44 -11.11 2.40
CA PHE A 64 -3.48 -10.37 1.68
C PHE A 64 -4.83 -10.41 2.37
N GLU A 65 -5.25 -11.55 2.91
CA GLU A 65 -6.51 -11.67 3.67
C GLU A 65 -6.46 -10.84 4.96
N LYS A 66 -5.30 -10.81 5.65
CA LYS A 66 -5.11 -10.03 6.88
C LYS A 66 -5.08 -8.52 6.63
N TRP A 67 -4.33 -8.08 5.62
CA TRP A 67 -4.04 -6.65 5.42
C TRP A 67 -4.97 -5.99 4.38
N MET A 68 -5.64 -6.77 3.52
CA MET A 68 -6.55 -6.29 2.48
C MET A 68 -7.85 -7.12 2.40
N PRO A 69 -8.61 -7.29 3.51
CA PRO A 69 -9.80 -8.15 3.53
C PRO A 69 -10.94 -7.72 2.59
N GLY A 70 -10.97 -6.45 2.18
CA GLY A 70 -12.01 -5.89 1.31
C GLY A 70 -11.59 -5.61 -0.13
N HIS A 71 -10.36 -5.96 -0.53
CA HIS A 71 -9.85 -5.67 -1.86
C HIS A 71 -8.82 -6.71 -2.32
N MET A 72 -8.92 -7.10 -3.60
CA MET A 72 -7.93 -7.97 -4.23
C MET A 72 -7.06 -7.14 -5.18
N PRO A 73 -5.79 -6.86 -4.84
CA PRO A 73 -4.89 -6.17 -5.74
C PRO A 73 -4.49 -7.07 -6.90
N ILE A 74 -4.03 -6.46 -7.99
CA ILE A 74 -3.40 -7.20 -9.08
C ILE A 74 -2.06 -7.73 -8.55
N TRP A 75 -1.95 -9.05 -8.41
CA TRP A 75 -0.74 -9.70 -7.90
C TRP A 75 0.06 -10.38 -9.00
N THR A 76 1.34 -10.04 -9.10
CA THR A 76 2.32 -10.76 -9.94
C THR A 76 3.39 -11.37 -9.04
N ALA A 77 3.53 -12.70 -9.08
CA ALA A 77 4.56 -13.44 -8.36
C ALA A 77 5.60 -14.00 -9.34
N VAL A 78 6.88 -13.71 -9.10
CA VAL A 78 8.00 -14.15 -9.94
C VAL A 78 9.02 -14.90 -9.09
N GLY A 79 9.35 -16.12 -9.48
CA GLY A 79 10.48 -16.84 -8.90
C GLY A 79 11.80 -16.27 -9.39
N VAL A 80 12.70 -15.90 -8.48
CA VAL A 80 14.04 -15.38 -8.79
C VAL A 80 15.11 -16.31 -8.23
N GLN A 81 16.30 -16.30 -8.82
CA GLN A 81 17.41 -17.14 -8.34
C GLN A 81 18.09 -16.58 -7.08
N ARG A 82 18.11 -15.25 -6.93
CA ARG A 82 18.79 -14.51 -5.84
C ARG A 82 18.09 -13.17 -5.61
N LEU A 83 18.04 -12.71 -4.35
CA LEU A 83 17.74 -11.33 -3.99
C LEU A 83 19.06 -10.58 -3.73
N GLY A 84 19.07 -9.27 -3.97
CA GLY A 84 20.30 -8.46 -3.91
C GLY A 84 20.92 -8.31 -2.52
N ILE A 85 20.21 -8.71 -1.47
CA ILE A 85 20.64 -8.67 -0.07
C ILE A 85 20.13 -9.95 0.60
N GLU A 86 20.93 -10.60 1.43
CA GLU A 86 20.44 -11.66 2.32
C GLU A 86 19.62 -10.99 3.43
N VAL A 87 18.30 -10.98 3.27
CA VAL A 87 17.38 -10.39 4.25
C VAL A 87 16.62 -11.52 4.92
N VAL A 88 16.79 -11.63 6.23
CA VAL A 88 15.89 -12.43 7.07
C VAL A 88 14.63 -11.60 7.28
N ALA A 89 13.46 -12.14 6.91
CA ALA A 89 12.19 -11.50 7.19
C ALA A 89 12.06 -11.31 8.72
N TYR A 90 12.02 -10.06 9.16
CA TYR A 90 11.78 -9.73 10.57
C TYR A 90 10.29 -9.77 10.83
N ASP A 91 9.83 -10.79 11.56
CA ASP A 91 8.47 -10.87 12.09
C ASP A 91 8.47 -10.38 13.55
N PRO A 92 8.04 -9.14 13.83
CA PRO A 92 7.87 -8.71 15.21
C PRO A 92 6.70 -9.47 15.84
N LYS A 93 7.03 -10.32 16.83
CA LYS A 93 6.06 -10.96 17.73
C LYS A 93 5.22 -9.94 18.51
#